data_AF-A0A955Y9N6-F1
#
_entry.id   AF-A0A955Y9N6-F1
#
_cell.length_a   1.000
_cell.length_b   1.000
_cell.length_c   1.000
_cell.angle_alpha   90.00
_cell.angle_beta   90.00
_cell.angle_gamma   90.00
#
_symmetry.space_group_name_H-M   'P 1'
#
loop_
_entity.id
_entity.type
_entity.pdbx_description
1 polymer ?
#
loop_
_entity_poly.entity_id
_entity_poly.type
_entity_poly.pdbx_seq_one_letter_code
_entity_poly.pdbx_strand_id
1 'polypeptide(L)'
;MTILQGWVVPGLPHPLLTPDASPGYRRLRDAFDQAAARIAALQPDVLLVYSTMWPSVIGHQLQAHPAPTWVHVDELFHALGSIPYRFTMDTELARAWHEANERRGLASRTVAYDGFPIDTGSVVALKLLDPDSRIPAVIVSSNVYADRAETLVLAKAARDAVASTGRRAVAVVVSTLSNRLFTDWIDPADDHVHSAKDDEWNRKILEFLGQGRLEDVAQLSRTIHREVRVRKVVSFKPMWFLSALMGQHNHHHGEVLAYEAVHGTGGAVVGLTPTGEARGDKEFDEDDVEVWRGHREVLDPVSDEDEEDVPTPPAPRAPEPAPTRSASVTTATAAAPVGAYPHARRVDDLLYLSGVGPRQPGTDAIPGGPIRDAAGAPLPYDVAA
;
A
#
# COMPACT_ATOMS: atom_id res chain seq x y z
N MET A 1 20.64 11.84 2.25
CA MET A 1 19.33 11.46 1.71
C MET A 1 18.29 11.99 2.68
N THR A 2 17.24 12.68 2.22
CA THR A 2 16.43 13.50 3.11
C THR A 2 14.95 13.20 2.96
N ILE A 3 14.50 12.06 3.48
CA ILE A 3 13.10 11.91 3.90
C ILE A 3 12.99 12.67 5.23
N LEU A 4 12.28 13.80 5.21
CA LEU A 4 12.19 14.72 6.35
C LEU A 4 11.27 14.17 7.44
N GLN A 5 10.18 13.52 7.02
CA GLN A 5 9.16 12.98 7.91
C GLN A 5 8.33 11.91 7.16
N GLY A 6 7.78 10.96 7.89
CA GLY A 6 6.78 10.02 7.40
C GLY A 6 5.42 10.26 8.05
N TRP A 7 4.35 10.05 7.28
CA TRP A 7 2.97 10.16 7.73
C TRP A 7 2.17 8.93 7.33
N VAL A 8 1.36 8.40 8.25
CA VAL A 8 0.30 7.44 7.95
C VAL A 8 -1.02 8.16 8.14
N VAL A 9 -1.89 8.14 7.13
CA VAL A 9 -3.17 8.87 7.12
C VAL A 9 -4.30 8.02 6.52
N PRO A 10 -5.56 8.18 6.97
CA PRO A 10 -6.69 7.49 6.33
C PRO A 10 -7.02 8.13 4.98
N GLY A 11 -7.59 7.32 4.07
CA GLY A 11 -7.98 7.77 2.73
C GLY A 11 -9.48 8.00 2.53
N LEU A 12 -10.33 7.62 3.49
CA LEU A 12 -11.78 7.78 3.35
C LEU A 12 -12.18 9.27 3.43
N PRO A 13 -13.22 9.69 2.69
CA PRO A 13 -13.49 11.11 2.46
C PRO A 13 -14.20 11.83 3.61
N HIS A 14 -14.68 11.11 4.64
CA HIS A 14 -15.46 11.68 5.74
C HIS A 14 -14.76 12.84 6.47
N PRO A 15 -13.46 12.77 6.84
CA PRO A 15 -12.77 13.90 7.48
C PRO A 15 -12.62 15.12 6.56
N LEU A 16 -12.74 14.94 5.24
CA LEU A 16 -12.71 16.04 4.28
C LEU A 16 -14.10 16.64 4.05
N LEU A 17 -15.10 15.81 3.75
CA LEU A 17 -16.42 16.22 3.26
C LEU A 17 -17.42 16.50 4.38
N THR A 18 -17.40 15.71 5.45
CA THR A 18 -18.38 15.80 6.54
C THR A 18 -17.73 15.72 7.92
N PRO A 19 -16.69 16.55 8.20
CA PRO A 19 -15.97 16.44 9.46
C PRO A 19 -16.81 16.79 10.70
N ASP A 20 -17.90 17.56 10.57
CA ASP A 20 -18.83 17.86 11.67
C ASP A 20 -19.90 16.80 11.90
N ALA A 21 -19.99 15.76 11.05
CA ALA A 21 -21.01 14.73 11.22
C ALA A 21 -20.76 13.83 12.44
N SER A 22 -19.51 13.76 12.92
CA SER A 22 -19.14 12.96 14.09
C SER A 22 -17.97 13.62 14.83
N PRO A 23 -17.93 13.56 16.17
CA PRO A 23 -16.76 14.00 16.94
C PRO A 23 -15.46 13.29 16.52
N GLY A 24 -15.54 12.03 16.07
CA GLY A 24 -14.37 11.29 15.58
C GLY A 24 -13.83 11.86 14.26
N TYR A 25 -14.73 12.18 13.32
CA TYR A 25 -14.33 12.77 12.03
C TYR A 25 -13.72 14.15 12.21
N ARG A 26 -14.26 14.93 13.15
CA ARG A 26 -13.71 16.23 13.55
C ARG A 26 -12.29 16.07 14.10
N ARG A 27 -12.05 15.13 15.03
CA ARG A 27 -10.71 14.87 15.58
C ARG A 27 -9.71 14.42 14.51
N LEU A 28 -10.13 13.58 13.57
CA LEU A 28 -9.28 13.21 12.42
C LEU A 28 -8.95 14.43 11.56
N ARG A 29 -9.95 15.27 11.27
CA ARG A 29 -9.73 16.51 10.51
C ARG A 29 -8.75 17.44 11.21
N ASP A 30 -8.92 17.66 12.51
CA ASP A 30 -8.03 18.52 13.29
C ASP A 30 -6.59 17.95 13.33
N ALA A 31 -6.44 16.63 13.36
CA ALA A 31 -5.15 15.96 13.25
C ALA A 31 -4.50 16.12 11.86
N PHE A 32 -5.28 16.08 10.79
CA PHE A 32 -4.80 16.42 9.44
C PHE A 32 -4.35 17.87 9.36
N ASP A 33 -5.11 18.82 9.92
CA ASP A 33 -4.75 20.25 9.91
C ASP A 33 -3.42 20.47 10.69
N GLN A 34 -3.21 19.75 11.80
CA GLN A 34 -1.93 19.74 12.51
C GLN A 34 -0.79 19.13 11.67
N ALA A 35 -1.04 18.02 10.98
CA ALA A 35 -0.06 17.40 10.09
C ALA A 35 0.33 18.34 8.94
N ALA A 36 -0.66 18.98 8.29
CA ALA A 36 -0.45 19.95 7.22
C ALA A 36 0.42 21.13 7.67
N ALA A 37 0.16 21.68 8.87
CA ALA A 37 0.97 22.75 9.43
C ALA A 37 2.43 22.33 9.65
N ARG A 38 2.66 21.12 10.17
CA ARG A 38 4.01 20.57 10.39
C ARG A 38 4.73 20.31 9.06
N ILE A 39 4.05 19.75 8.07
CA ILE A 39 4.59 19.54 6.71
C ILE A 39 4.98 20.89 6.10
N ALA A 40 4.12 21.89 6.17
CA ALA A 40 4.41 23.23 5.64
C ALA A 40 5.64 23.87 6.31
N ALA A 41 5.80 23.69 7.63
CA ALA A 41 6.95 24.21 8.38
C ALA A 41 8.29 23.58 7.96
N LEU A 42 8.28 22.32 7.50
CA LEU A 42 9.47 21.64 7.00
C LEU A 42 9.95 22.18 5.65
N GLN A 43 9.06 22.84 4.89
CA GLN A 43 9.31 23.29 3.52
C GLN A 43 9.90 22.18 2.63
N PRO A 44 9.19 21.03 2.47
CA PRO A 44 9.63 19.97 1.58
C PRO A 44 9.52 20.42 0.12
N ASP A 45 10.34 19.81 -0.73
CA ASP A 45 10.26 19.99 -2.17
C ASP A 45 9.15 19.12 -2.78
N VAL A 46 8.80 18.00 -2.12
CA VAL A 46 7.83 17.03 -2.65
C VAL A 46 7.14 16.20 -1.56
N LEU A 47 5.89 15.82 -1.81
CA LEU A 47 5.17 14.76 -1.08
C LEU A 47 5.22 13.45 -1.87
N LEU A 48 5.75 12.39 -1.26
CA LEU A 48 5.73 11.03 -1.83
C LEU A 48 4.54 10.26 -1.27
N VAL A 49 3.52 10.04 -2.09
CA VAL A 49 2.27 9.41 -1.68
C VAL A 49 2.23 7.95 -2.15
N TYR A 50 2.16 7.01 -1.21
CA TYR A 50 1.78 5.62 -1.47
C TYR A 50 0.34 5.41 -1.05
N SER A 51 -0.56 5.09 -1.99
CA SER A 51 -1.98 4.87 -1.66
C SER A 51 -2.41 3.43 -1.85
N THR A 52 -2.98 2.82 -0.81
CA THR A 52 -3.62 1.51 -0.92
C THR A 52 -4.93 1.55 -1.68
N MET A 53 -5.49 2.74 -1.91
CA MET A 53 -6.74 2.94 -2.65
C MET A 53 -6.50 3.11 -4.15
N TRP A 54 -5.25 3.12 -4.61
CA TRP A 54 -4.89 3.05 -6.02
C TRP A 54 -4.32 1.67 -6.38
N PRO A 55 -5.17 0.66 -6.64
CA PRO A 55 -4.70 -0.65 -7.04
C PRO A 55 -4.11 -0.62 -8.45
N SER A 56 -3.00 -1.34 -8.66
CA SER A 56 -2.47 -1.66 -9.99
C SER A 56 -2.29 -3.16 -10.17
N VAL A 57 -2.39 -3.63 -11.42
CA VAL A 57 -2.32 -5.07 -11.78
C VAL A 57 -1.15 -5.41 -12.72
N ILE A 58 -0.56 -4.41 -13.37
CA ILE A 58 0.61 -4.57 -14.26
C ILE A 58 1.68 -3.61 -13.73
N GLY A 59 2.50 -4.12 -12.80
CA GLY A 59 3.55 -3.36 -12.13
C GLY A 59 3.04 -2.17 -11.32
N HIS A 60 3.98 -1.30 -10.94
CA HIS A 60 3.71 -0.05 -10.23
C HIS A 60 3.43 1.11 -11.20
N GLN A 61 2.48 1.97 -10.86
CA GLN A 61 2.12 3.13 -11.66
C GLN A 61 2.45 4.41 -10.88
N LEU A 62 3.03 5.40 -11.55
CA LEU A 62 3.41 6.68 -10.98
C LEU A 62 2.67 7.81 -11.66
N GLN A 63 1.92 8.61 -10.90
CA GLN A 63 1.24 9.79 -11.45
C GLN A 63 2.27 10.85 -11.83
N ALA A 64 2.33 11.20 -13.12
CA ALA A 64 3.31 12.10 -13.69
C ALA A 64 2.69 13.23 -14.53
N HIS A 65 1.36 13.32 -14.63
CA HIS A 65 0.69 14.47 -15.23
C HIS A 65 1.04 15.71 -14.38
N PRO A 66 1.60 16.81 -14.94
CA PRO A 66 2.11 17.92 -14.14
C PRO A 66 1.04 18.70 -13.34
N ALA A 67 -0.18 18.80 -13.86
CA ALA A 67 -1.26 19.59 -13.25
C ALA A 67 -2.65 18.93 -13.42
N PRO A 68 -2.86 17.71 -12.90
CA PRO A 68 -4.13 17.01 -13.05
C PRO A 68 -5.21 17.82 -12.35
N THR A 69 -6.31 18.05 -13.06
CA THR A 69 -7.44 18.87 -12.60
C THR A 69 -8.71 18.08 -12.85
N TRP A 70 -9.53 17.87 -11.82
CA TRP A 70 -10.78 17.13 -11.95
C TRP A 70 -11.77 17.47 -10.83
N VAL A 71 -12.97 16.92 -10.93
CA VAL A 71 -13.94 16.87 -9.84
C VAL A 71 -14.13 15.41 -9.45
N HIS A 72 -13.47 15.00 -8.36
CA HIS A 72 -13.55 13.63 -7.87
C HIS A 72 -14.87 13.39 -7.14
N VAL A 73 -15.44 12.20 -7.30
CA VAL A 73 -16.59 11.74 -6.52
C VAL A 73 -16.24 10.34 -6.04
N ASP A 74 -16.29 10.12 -4.73
CA ASP A 74 -16.02 8.79 -4.18
C ASP A 74 -17.11 7.81 -4.61
N GLU A 75 -16.72 6.61 -5.03
CA GLU A 75 -17.65 5.63 -5.58
C GLU A 75 -18.62 5.05 -4.53
N LEU A 76 -18.16 4.91 -3.27
CA LEU A 76 -18.97 4.37 -2.17
C LEU A 76 -19.75 5.47 -1.47
N PHE A 77 -19.12 6.63 -1.27
CA PHE A 77 -19.61 7.75 -0.47
C PHE A 77 -19.97 8.98 -1.32
N HIS A 78 -20.43 8.76 -2.56
CA HIS A 78 -20.82 9.82 -3.51
C HIS A 78 -21.83 10.81 -2.94
N ALA A 79 -22.70 10.37 -2.02
CA ALA A 79 -23.70 11.21 -1.36
C ALA A 79 -23.09 12.30 -0.45
N LEU A 80 -21.84 12.15 0.00
CA LEU A 80 -21.16 13.14 0.83
C LEU A 80 -20.73 14.38 0.05
N GLY A 81 -20.68 14.30 -1.29
CA GLY A 81 -20.38 15.41 -2.17
C GLY A 81 -19.22 15.17 -3.12
N SER A 82 -18.85 16.21 -3.85
CA SER A 82 -17.78 16.21 -4.85
C SER A 82 -16.53 16.92 -4.32
N ILE A 83 -15.35 16.44 -4.71
CA ILE A 83 -14.05 16.96 -4.29
C ILE A 83 -13.33 17.55 -5.53
N PRO A 84 -13.48 18.86 -5.81
CA PRO A 84 -12.70 19.51 -6.84
C PRO A 84 -11.23 19.61 -6.43
N TYR A 85 -10.33 19.28 -7.36
CA TYR A 85 -8.90 19.40 -7.15
C TYR A 85 -8.18 19.93 -8.38
N ARG A 86 -7.04 20.58 -8.11
CA ARG A 86 -5.99 20.88 -9.07
C ARG A 86 -4.68 20.68 -8.34
N PHE A 87 -4.00 19.58 -8.61
CA PHE A 87 -2.74 19.26 -7.94
C PHE A 87 -1.55 19.70 -8.79
N THR A 88 -0.38 19.78 -8.14
CA THR A 88 0.91 19.95 -8.80
C THR A 88 1.69 18.65 -8.61
N MET A 89 2.14 18.02 -9.70
CA MET A 89 2.95 16.79 -9.61
C MET A 89 4.41 17.06 -9.99
N ASP A 90 5.35 16.41 -9.30
CA ASP A 90 6.76 16.42 -9.69
C ASP A 90 6.99 15.37 -10.80
N THR A 91 6.73 15.77 -12.05
CA THR A 91 6.90 14.92 -13.23
C THR A 91 8.35 14.43 -13.39
N GLU A 92 9.35 15.22 -13.00
CA GLU A 92 10.76 14.85 -13.09
C GLU A 92 11.06 13.70 -12.13
N LEU A 93 10.65 13.84 -10.86
CA LEU A 93 10.84 12.80 -9.85
C LEU A 93 10.04 11.53 -10.19
N ALA A 94 8.81 11.65 -10.70
CA ALA A 94 8.02 10.50 -11.11
C ALA A 94 8.71 9.67 -12.21
N ARG A 95 9.37 10.34 -13.17
CA ARG A 95 10.18 9.67 -14.21
C ARG A 95 11.46 9.06 -13.65
N ALA A 96 12.17 9.78 -12.79
CA ALA A 96 13.36 9.26 -12.14
C ALA A 96 13.06 8.02 -11.27
N TRP A 97 11.90 7.99 -10.61
CA TRP A 97 11.44 6.84 -9.83
C TRP A 97 11.05 5.66 -10.73
N HIS A 98 10.39 5.90 -11.86
CA HIS A 98 10.17 4.86 -12.87
C HIS A 98 11.50 4.24 -13.36
N GLU A 99 12.49 5.05 -13.70
CA GLU A 99 13.82 4.55 -14.11
C GLU A 99 14.53 3.78 -12.98
N ALA A 100 14.41 4.26 -11.73
CA ALA A 100 14.97 3.57 -10.57
C ALA A 100 14.29 2.21 -10.34
N ASN A 101 12.98 2.12 -10.54
CA ASN A 101 12.23 0.87 -10.49
C ASN A 101 12.75 -0.13 -11.52
N GLU A 102 12.92 0.29 -12.78
CA GLU A 102 13.44 -0.59 -13.84
C GLU A 102 14.87 -1.07 -13.54
N ARG A 103 15.75 -0.17 -13.06
CA ARG A 103 17.11 -0.55 -12.62
C ARG A 103 17.11 -1.58 -11.49
N ARG A 104 16.09 -1.55 -10.63
CA ARG A 104 15.90 -2.53 -9.54
C ARG A 104 15.07 -3.75 -9.95
N GLY A 105 14.77 -3.92 -11.24
CA GLY A 105 14.07 -5.10 -11.75
C GLY A 105 12.54 -5.07 -11.60
N LEU A 106 11.97 -3.92 -11.23
CA LEU A 106 10.52 -3.76 -11.07
C LEU A 106 9.85 -3.37 -12.40
N ALA A 107 8.72 -3.99 -12.70
CA ALA A 107 7.82 -3.48 -13.72
C ALA A 107 7.14 -2.21 -13.21
N SER A 108 7.30 -1.10 -13.93
CA SER A 108 6.60 0.13 -13.60
C SER A 108 6.34 0.99 -14.83
N ARG A 109 5.47 1.99 -14.70
CA ARG A 109 5.22 3.00 -15.73
C ARG A 109 4.78 4.31 -15.11
N THR A 110 4.98 5.40 -15.84
CA THR A 110 4.32 6.67 -15.53
C THR A 110 2.92 6.70 -16.16
N VAL A 111 1.99 7.39 -15.50
CA VAL A 111 0.66 7.70 -16.03
C VAL A 111 0.53 9.22 -16.08
N ALA A 112 0.24 9.75 -17.27
CA ALA A 112 0.18 11.18 -17.51
C ALA A 112 -0.82 11.49 -18.63
N TYR A 113 -2.09 11.20 -18.40
CA TYR A 113 -3.16 11.49 -19.35
C TYR A 113 -4.30 12.26 -18.68
N ASP A 114 -4.98 13.09 -19.48
CA ASP A 114 -6.11 13.88 -19.03
C ASP A 114 -7.26 12.98 -18.56
N GLY A 115 -7.89 13.34 -17.44
CA GLY A 115 -8.93 12.53 -16.82
C GLY A 115 -8.44 11.24 -16.14
N PHE A 116 -7.13 11.09 -15.86
CA PHE A 116 -6.65 9.98 -15.03
C PHE A 116 -7.41 9.94 -13.69
N PRO A 117 -8.02 8.80 -13.30
CA PRO A 117 -8.78 8.68 -12.07
C PRO A 117 -7.84 8.54 -10.87
N ILE A 118 -7.33 9.66 -10.35
CA ILE A 118 -6.59 9.66 -9.08
C ILE A 118 -7.54 9.16 -7.98
N ASP A 119 -7.10 8.20 -7.19
CA ASP A 119 -7.92 7.51 -6.19
C ASP A 119 -8.37 8.45 -5.06
N THR A 120 -9.49 8.11 -4.40
CA THR A 120 -10.03 8.88 -3.27
C THR A 120 -8.98 9.12 -2.19
N GLY A 121 -8.19 8.10 -1.85
CA GLY A 121 -7.20 8.20 -0.79
C GLY A 121 -6.17 9.28 -1.05
N SER A 122 -5.56 9.28 -2.24
CA SER A 122 -4.59 10.30 -2.63
C SER A 122 -5.23 11.68 -2.74
N VAL A 123 -6.46 11.78 -3.28
CA VAL A 123 -7.19 13.07 -3.36
C VAL A 123 -7.43 13.64 -1.96
N VAL A 124 -7.94 12.83 -1.03
CA VAL A 124 -8.24 13.24 0.34
C VAL A 124 -6.96 13.64 1.09
N ALA A 125 -5.93 12.81 1.02
CA ALA A 125 -4.66 13.07 1.68
C ALA A 125 -4.04 14.38 1.20
N LEU A 126 -3.96 14.60 -0.12
CA LEU A 126 -3.39 15.83 -0.68
C LEU A 126 -4.24 17.06 -0.34
N LYS A 127 -5.58 16.97 -0.42
CA LYS A 127 -6.48 18.07 -0.06
C LYS A 127 -6.42 18.47 1.42
N LEU A 128 -6.07 17.54 2.30
CA LEU A 128 -5.98 17.80 3.73
C LEU A 128 -4.55 18.17 4.18
N LEU A 129 -3.51 17.57 3.60
CA LEU A 129 -2.11 17.81 3.96
C LEU A 129 -1.49 19.03 3.25
N ASP A 130 -1.98 19.37 2.06
CA ASP A 130 -1.58 20.57 1.30
C ASP A 130 -2.79 21.17 0.57
N PRO A 131 -3.72 21.82 1.31
CA PRO A 131 -4.99 22.30 0.76
C PRO A 131 -4.84 23.30 -0.40
N ASP A 132 -3.74 24.04 -0.43
CA ASP A 132 -3.41 25.03 -1.45
C ASP A 132 -2.60 24.46 -2.63
N SER A 133 -2.25 23.17 -2.59
CA SER A 133 -1.47 22.47 -3.64
C SER A 133 -0.15 23.18 -3.99
N ARG A 134 0.54 23.69 -2.96
CA ARG A 134 1.81 24.42 -3.06
C ARG A 134 3.02 23.50 -3.15
N ILE A 135 2.92 22.30 -2.59
CA ILE A 135 4.00 21.30 -2.55
C ILE A 135 3.72 20.30 -3.69
N PRO A 136 4.63 20.14 -4.65
CA PRO A 136 4.52 19.09 -5.66
C PRO A 136 4.35 17.70 -5.01
N ALA A 137 3.60 16.81 -5.65
CA ALA A 137 3.46 15.43 -5.20
C ALA A 137 3.93 14.42 -6.25
N VAL A 138 4.27 13.21 -5.81
CA VAL A 138 4.34 12.03 -6.67
C VAL A 138 3.53 10.94 -6.00
N ILE A 139 2.54 10.42 -6.71
CA ILE A 139 1.67 9.34 -6.22
C ILE A 139 2.14 8.04 -6.86
N VAL A 140 2.25 6.98 -6.07
CA VAL A 140 2.51 5.61 -6.54
C VAL A 140 1.37 4.67 -6.16
N SER A 141 1.04 3.76 -7.08
CA SER A 141 0.00 2.76 -6.89
C SER A 141 0.44 1.62 -5.95
N SER A 142 -0.55 0.95 -5.35
CA SER A 142 -0.36 -0.31 -4.66
C SER A 142 -0.60 -1.48 -5.62
N ASN A 143 0.47 -2.09 -6.12
CA ASN A 143 0.35 -3.29 -6.97
C ASN A 143 -0.27 -4.43 -6.16
N VAL A 144 -1.39 -4.99 -6.63
CA VAL A 144 -2.11 -6.05 -5.91
C VAL A 144 -1.26 -7.32 -5.77
N TYR A 145 -0.38 -7.57 -6.74
CA TYR A 145 0.51 -8.74 -6.78
C TYR A 145 1.80 -8.58 -5.96
N ALA A 146 2.17 -7.35 -5.60
CA ALA A 146 3.43 -7.09 -4.91
C ALA A 146 3.45 -7.76 -3.53
N ASP A 147 4.50 -8.53 -3.26
CA ASP A 147 4.78 -9.08 -1.94
C ASP A 147 5.66 -8.12 -1.12
N ARG A 148 6.18 -8.59 0.01
CA ARG A 148 7.09 -7.83 0.86
C ARG A 148 8.32 -7.39 0.08
N ALA A 149 9.01 -8.31 -0.59
CA ALA A 149 10.26 -8.01 -1.28
C ALA A 149 10.06 -7.02 -2.43
N GLU A 150 9.01 -7.18 -3.26
CA GLU A 150 8.68 -6.20 -4.31
C GLU A 150 8.41 -4.81 -3.70
N THR A 151 7.68 -4.76 -2.57
CA THR A 151 7.35 -3.50 -1.88
C THR A 151 8.58 -2.82 -1.26
N LEU A 152 9.51 -3.58 -0.68
CA LEU A 152 10.77 -3.04 -0.15
C LEU A 152 11.62 -2.46 -1.28
N VAL A 153 11.76 -3.20 -2.39
CA VAL A 153 12.53 -2.75 -3.57
C VAL A 153 11.91 -1.49 -4.17
N LEU A 154 10.58 -1.37 -4.20
CA LEU A 154 9.88 -0.16 -4.66
C LEU A 154 10.25 1.07 -3.82
N ALA A 155 10.27 0.91 -2.50
CA ALA A 155 10.64 1.99 -1.59
C ALA A 155 12.12 2.37 -1.73
N LYS A 156 13.02 1.38 -1.89
CA LYS A 156 14.44 1.65 -2.16
C LYS A 156 14.66 2.36 -3.50
N ALA A 157 13.91 2.01 -4.55
CA ALA A 157 13.92 2.75 -5.82
C ALA A 157 13.46 4.21 -5.64
N ALA A 158 12.46 4.46 -4.78
CA ALA A 158 12.02 5.81 -4.45
C ALA A 158 13.15 6.62 -3.79
N ARG A 159 13.91 6.00 -2.87
CA ARG A 159 15.07 6.61 -2.23
C ARG A 159 16.15 6.98 -3.25
N ASP A 160 16.43 6.10 -4.21
CA ASP A 160 17.39 6.38 -5.27
C ASP A 160 16.96 7.61 -6.10
N ALA A 161 15.68 7.68 -6.47
CA ALA A 161 15.13 8.77 -7.26
C ALA A 161 15.15 10.12 -6.50
N VAL A 162 14.80 10.11 -5.22
CA VAL A 162 14.89 11.29 -4.35
C VAL A 162 16.35 11.76 -4.23
N ALA A 163 17.28 10.83 -4.04
CA ALA A 163 18.70 11.15 -3.95
C ALA A 163 19.25 11.71 -5.27
N SER A 164 18.89 11.12 -6.42
CA SER A 164 19.40 11.54 -7.72
C SER A 164 18.85 12.90 -8.18
N THR A 165 17.64 13.26 -7.74
CA THR A 165 16.98 14.54 -8.06
C THR A 165 17.22 15.62 -6.99
N GLY A 166 17.93 15.27 -5.90
CA GLY A 166 18.27 16.20 -4.83
C GLY A 166 17.08 16.70 -4.01
N ARG A 167 15.92 16.03 -4.06
CA ARG A 167 14.69 16.47 -3.39
C ARG A 167 14.74 16.20 -1.89
N ARG A 168 14.13 17.10 -1.12
CA ARG A 168 13.76 16.90 0.28
C ARG A 168 12.30 16.48 0.32
N ALA A 169 12.05 15.23 0.67
CA ALA A 169 10.72 14.63 0.55
C ALA A 169 10.06 14.41 1.92
N VAL A 170 8.73 14.50 1.96
CA VAL A 170 7.90 13.95 3.04
C VAL A 170 7.22 12.70 2.49
N ALA A 171 7.31 11.58 3.23
CA ALA A 171 6.61 10.35 2.90
C ALA A 171 5.18 10.38 3.46
N VAL A 172 4.21 10.02 2.64
CA VAL A 172 2.78 9.92 3.01
C VAL A 172 2.27 8.57 2.56
N VAL A 173 1.79 7.79 3.52
CA VAL A 173 1.14 6.51 3.28
C VAL A 173 -0.33 6.65 3.59
N VAL A 174 -1.15 6.44 2.56
CA VAL A 174 -2.60 6.48 2.67
C VAL A 174 -3.12 5.07 2.86
N SER A 175 -3.65 4.79 4.04
CA SER A 175 -4.18 3.47 4.40
C SER A 175 -5.14 3.53 5.58
N THR A 176 -6.12 2.62 5.61
CA THR A 176 -6.88 2.29 6.82
C THR A 176 -6.13 1.23 7.63
N LEU A 177 -6.25 1.23 8.96
CA LEU A 177 -5.70 0.17 9.81
C LEU A 177 -6.52 -1.14 9.70
N SER A 178 -7.69 -1.19 10.33
CA SER A 178 -8.71 -2.19 10.03
C SER A 178 -9.56 -1.66 8.88
N ASN A 179 -9.92 -2.53 7.93
CA ASN A 179 -10.56 -2.14 6.68
C ASN A 179 -11.99 -2.69 6.55
N ARG A 180 -12.60 -3.15 7.64
CA ARG A 180 -13.97 -3.68 7.63
C ARG A 180 -14.96 -2.52 7.75
N LEU A 181 -15.61 -2.20 6.64
CA LEU A 181 -16.68 -1.21 6.56
C LEU A 181 -17.99 -1.79 7.11
N PHE A 182 -18.86 -0.94 7.65
CA PHE A 182 -20.27 -1.29 7.76
C PHE A 182 -20.89 -1.45 6.36
N THR A 183 -21.79 -2.41 6.21
CA THR A 183 -22.52 -2.64 4.94
C THR A 183 -23.86 -1.90 4.89
N ASP A 184 -24.35 -1.47 6.05
CA ASP A 184 -25.57 -0.68 6.21
C ASP A 184 -25.23 0.79 6.43
N TRP A 185 -26.18 1.67 6.11
CA TRP A 185 -26.08 3.08 6.48
C TRP A 185 -26.14 3.23 8.00
N ILE A 186 -25.16 3.93 8.55
CA ILE A 186 -25.09 4.28 9.96
C ILE A 186 -25.35 5.77 10.14
N ASP A 187 -25.81 6.16 11.34
CA ASP A 187 -25.64 7.54 11.78
C ASP A 187 -24.13 7.76 12.07
N PRO A 188 -23.47 8.74 11.44
CA PRO A 188 -22.06 9.04 11.71
C PRO A 188 -21.74 9.28 13.20
N ALA A 189 -22.70 9.75 13.99
CA ALA A 189 -22.54 9.94 15.44
C ALA A 189 -22.35 8.62 16.20
N ASP A 190 -22.85 7.51 15.65
CA ASP A 190 -22.78 6.16 16.22
C ASP A 190 -21.64 5.31 15.63
N ASP A 191 -20.81 5.90 14.78
CA ASP A 191 -19.70 5.19 14.14
C ASP A 191 -18.67 4.68 15.14
N HIS A 192 -18.20 3.47 14.91
CA HIS A 192 -17.24 2.76 15.74
C HIS A 192 -16.51 1.72 14.92
N VAL A 193 -15.33 1.28 15.37
CA VAL A 193 -14.59 0.23 14.66
C VAL A 193 -15.42 -1.07 14.68
N HIS A 194 -15.62 -1.67 13.51
CA HIS A 194 -16.59 -2.74 13.29
C HIS A 194 -16.42 -3.94 14.25
N SER A 195 -15.23 -4.21 14.75
CA SER A 195 -14.95 -5.31 15.67
C SER A 195 -14.02 -4.87 16.79
N ALA A 196 -14.32 -5.30 18.03
CA ALA A 196 -13.42 -5.08 19.16
C ALA A 196 -12.02 -5.68 18.93
N LYS A 197 -11.93 -6.80 18.19
CA LYS A 197 -10.66 -7.41 17.80
C LYS A 197 -9.89 -6.51 16.82
N ASP A 198 -10.59 -5.89 15.88
CA ASP A 198 -9.96 -4.94 14.94
C ASP A 198 -9.44 -3.72 15.70
N ASP A 199 -10.22 -3.19 16.65
CA ASP A 199 -9.81 -2.06 17.50
C ASP A 199 -8.57 -2.39 18.36
N GLU A 200 -8.53 -3.56 18.99
CA GLU A 200 -7.39 -4.01 19.79
C GLU A 200 -6.11 -4.07 18.94
N TRP A 201 -6.19 -4.62 17.73
CA TRP A 201 -5.04 -4.71 16.82
C TRP A 201 -4.61 -3.36 16.27
N ASN A 202 -5.55 -2.48 15.96
CA ASN A 202 -5.24 -1.12 15.55
C ASN A 202 -4.47 -0.40 16.66
N ARG A 203 -4.92 -0.50 17.92
CA ARG A 203 -4.24 0.11 19.08
C ARG A 203 -2.84 -0.45 19.29
N LYS A 204 -2.64 -1.77 19.15
CA LYS A 204 -1.30 -2.39 19.21
C LYS A 204 -0.37 -1.81 18.13
N ILE A 205 -0.82 -1.75 16.88
CA ILE A 205 -0.04 -1.15 15.79
C ILE A 205 0.31 0.30 16.12
N LEU A 206 -0.67 1.08 16.59
CA LEU A 206 -0.49 2.49 16.96
C LEU A 206 0.44 2.69 18.15
N GLU A 207 0.50 1.74 19.08
CA GLU A 207 1.47 1.77 20.18
C GLU A 207 2.91 1.68 19.65
N PHE A 208 3.20 0.73 18.76
CA PHE A 208 4.53 0.63 18.13
C PHE A 208 4.86 1.89 17.32
N LEU A 209 3.92 2.36 16.49
CA LEU A 209 4.14 3.55 15.69
C LEU A 209 4.34 4.80 16.56
N GLY A 210 3.57 4.96 17.64
CA GLY A 210 3.72 6.05 18.61
C GLY A 210 5.04 5.96 19.40
N GLN A 211 5.60 4.76 19.56
CA GLN A 211 6.94 4.58 20.11
C GLN A 211 8.06 4.81 19.08
N GLY A 212 7.73 5.08 17.80
CA GLY A 212 8.70 5.24 16.72
C GLY A 212 9.24 3.92 16.14
N ARG A 213 8.63 2.79 16.50
CA ARG A 213 9.08 1.44 16.15
C ARG A 213 8.49 0.98 14.82
N LEU A 214 8.77 1.74 13.77
CA LEU A 214 8.24 1.52 12.42
C LEU A 214 8.68 0.18 11.82
N GLU A 215 9.97 -0.16 11.95
CA GLU A 215 10.52 -1.41 11.42
C GLU A 215 9.91 -2.61 12.13
N ASP A 216 9.67 -2.52 13.44
CA ASP A 216 9.00 -3.60 14.18
C ASP A 216 7.61 -3.89 13.62
N VAL A 217 6.83 -2.87 13.26
CA VAL A 217 5.50 -3.07 12.65
C VAL A 217 5.62 -3.73 11.28
N ALA A 218 6.60 -3.31 10.48
CA ALA A 218 6.85 -3.88 9.15
C ALA A 218 7.23 -5.37 9.24
N GLN A 219 8.13 -5.72 10.15
CA GLN A 219 8.69 -7.07 10.30
C GLN A 219 7.74 -8.02 11.02
N LEU A 220 7.04 -7.56 12.07
CA LEU A 220 6.07 -8.40 12.81
C LEU A 220 4.79 -8.70 12.02
N SER A 221 4.67 -8.21 10.79
CA SER A 221 3.51 -8.40 9.93
C SER A 221 3.04 -9.86 9.81
N ARG A 222 3.96 -10.83 9.71
CA ARG A 222 3.62 -12.27 9.66
C ARG A 222 2.97 -12.76 10.96
N THR A 223 3.55 -12.41 12.11
CA THR A 223 3.00 -12.75 13.44
C THR A 223 1.64 -12.09 13.65
N ILE A 224 1.52 -10.80 13.31
CA ILE A 224 0.25 -10.07 13.40
C ILE A 224 -0.80 -10.73 12.50
N HIS A 225 -0.45 -11.08 11.25
CA HIS A 225 -1.35 -11.79 10.35
C HIS A 225 -1.85 -13.13 10.92
N ARG A 226 -0.97 -13.91 11.56
CA ARG A 226 -1.34 -15.19 12.20
C ARG A 226 -2.30 -14.98 13.37
N GLU A 227 -2.03 -14.03 14.25
CA GLU A 227 -2.84 -13.81 15.46
C GLU A 227 -4.19 -13.11 15.19
N VAL A 228 -4.25 -12.24 14.19
CA VAL A 228 -5.48 -11.52 13.81
C VAL A 228 -6.57 -12.48 13.29
N ARG A 229 -6.23 -13.69 12.79
CA ARG A 229 -7.18 -14.69 12.23
C ARG A 229 -8.19 -14.12 11.21
N VAL A 230 -7.92 -12.93 10.64
CA VAL A 230 -8.68 -12.31 9.55
C VAL A 230 -7.69 -12.14 8.41
N ARG A 231 -7.97 -12.75 7.25
CA ARG A 231 -7.21 -12.54 6.01
C ARG A 231 -7.47 -11.11 5.54
N LYS A 232 -6.71 -10.13 6.03
CA LYS A 232 -6.80 -8.74 5.56
C LYS A 232 -6.29 -8.67 4.11
N VAL A 233 -7.10 -8.04 3.24
CA VAL A 233 -6.91 -8.00 1.77
C VAL A 233 -5.76 -7.07 1.36
N VAL A 234 -5.34 -6.16 2.23
CA VAL A 234 -4.12 -5.38 2.05
C VAL A 234 -3.13 -5.89 3.08
N SER A 235 -2.16 -6.67 2.62
CA SER A 235 -1.00 -7.07 3.41
C SER A 235 -0.30 -5.82 3.95
N PHE A 236 0.57 -5.96 4.95
CA PHE A 236 1.32 -4.86 5.59
C PHE A 236 2.21 -4.00 4.64
N LYS A 237 2.01 -4.06 3.31
CA LYS A 237 2.66 -3.24 2.26
C LYS A 237 2.81 -1.77 2.65
N PRO A 238 1.80 -1.08 3.22
CA PRO A 238 1.97 0.31 3.65
C PRO A 238 3.12 0.50 4.64
N MET A 239 3.26 -0.44 5.59
CA MET A 239 4.31 -0.41 6.61
C MET A 239 5.65 -0.88 6.06
N TRP A 240 5.66 -1.92 5.20
CA TRP A 240 6.87 -2.35 4.49
C TRP A 240 7.44 -1.22 3.63
N PHE A 241 6.59 -0.55 2.86
CA PHE A 241 6.96 0.57 2.00
C PHE A 241 7.50 1.73 2.84
N LEU A 242 6.75 2.16 3.86
CA LEU A 242 7.15 3.29 4.70
C LEU A 242 8.47 3.01 5.42
N SER A 243 8.62 1.81 6.01
CA SER A 243 9.84 1.46 6.71
C SER A 243 11.06 1.43 5.78
N ALA A 244 10.94 0.79 4.62
CA ALA A 244 12.00 0.79 3.61
C ALA A 244 12.36 2.19 3.11
N LEU A 245 11.37 3.04 2.88
CA LEU A 245 11.57 4.42 2.46
C LEU A 245 12.28 5.24 3.53
N MET A 246 11.96 4.98 4.81
CA MET A 246 12.49 5.67 5.97
C MET A 246 13.78 5.06 6.55
N GLY A 247 14.32 4.00 5.95
CA GLY A 247 15.65 3.47 6.26
C GLY A 247 15.71 2.11 6.96
N GLN A 248 14.58 1.42 7.15
CA GLN A 248 14.47 0.09 7.78
C GLN A 248 15.06 0.05 9.19
N HIS A 249 14.68 1.03 10.02
CA HIS A 249 15.14 1.13 11.40
C HIS A 249 14.10 1.80 12.29
N ASN A 250 14.25 1.69 13.60
CA ASN A 250 13.35 2.31 14.59
C ASN A 250 13.85 3.67 15.11
N HIS A 251 14.63 4.38 14.30
CA HIS A 251 15.22 5.66 14.68
C HIS A 251 14.26 6.81 14.38
N HIS A 252 13.09 6.75 15.01
CA HIS A 252 12.03 7.72 14.79
C HIS A 252 11.40 8.18 16.12
N HIS A 253 11.00 9.44 16.19
CA HIS A 253 10.01 9.92 17.12
C HIS A 253 8.63 9.74 16.49
N GLY A 254 7.83 8.84 17.06
CA GLY A 254 6.45 8.59 16.64
C GLY A 254 5.44 9.39 17.43
N GLU A 255 4.35 9.78 16.79
CA GLU A 255 3.24 10.48 17.42
C GLU A 255 1.92 10.12 16.73
N VAL A 256 0.96 9.63 17.51
CA VAL A 256 -0.41 9.38 17.03
C VAL A 256 -1.24 10.62 17.35
N LEU A 257 -1.56 11.42 16.34
CA LEU A 257 -2.33 12.66 16.51
C LEU A 257 -3.81 12.37 16.73
N ALA A 258 -4.35 11.37 16.04
CA ALA A 258 -5.72 10.89 16.23
C ALA A 258 -5.84 9.43 15.80
N TYR A 259 -6.78 8.72 16.41
CA TYR A 259 -7.24 7.39 16.01
C TYR A 259 -8.74 7.27 16.25
N GLU A 260 -9.51 7.11 15.19
CA GLU A 260 -10.97 7.13 15.22
C GLU A 260 -11.55 6.13 14.21
N ALA A 261 -12.83 5.80 14.40
CA ALA A 261 -13.57 5.05 13.40
C ALA A 261 -13.87 5.94 12.18
N VAL A 262 -13.84 5.33 10.99
CA VAL A 262 -14.40 5.92 9.77
C VAL A 262 -15.19 4.85 9.03
N HIS A 263 -16.50 4.92 9.17
CA HIS A 263 -17.49 4.01 8.62
C HIS A 263 -17.20 2.53 8.96
N GLY A 264 -16.83 2.23 10.21
CA GLY A 264 -16.42 0.89 10.65
C GLY A 264 -14.91 0.61 10.56
N THR A 265 -14.16 1.34 9.73
CA THR A 265 -12.71 1.17 9.59
C THR A 265 -11.93 1.90 10.68
N GLY A 266 -10.67 1.52 10.91
CA GLY A 266 -9.76 2.27 11.77
C GLY A 266 -8.99 3.32 10.97
N GLY A 267 -9.22 4.60 11.24
CA GLY A 267 -8.48 5.71 10.66
C GLY A 267 -7.53 6.34 11.67
N ALA A 268 -6.29 6.60 11.29
CA ALA A 268 -5.33 7.25 12.18
C ALA A 268 -4.42 8.22 11.43
N VAL A 269 -4.09 9.35 12.06
CA VAL A 269 -3.08 10.30 11.59
C VAL A 269 -1.86 10.12 12.49
N VAL A 270 -0.77 9.62 11.92
CA VAL A 270 0.45 9.28 12.65
C VAL A 270 1.65 9.95 11.99
N GLY A 271 2.44 10.68 12.78
CA GLY A 271 3.70 11.30 12.34
C GLY A 271 4.91 10.50 12.83
N LEU A 272 5.90 10.33 11.96
CA LEU A 272 7.18 9.68 12.24
C LEU A 272 8.31 10.63 11.83
N THR A 273 9.02 11.17 12.81
CA THR A 273 10.14 12.10 12.57
C THR A 273 11.46 11.35 12.77
N PRO A 274 12.37 11.31 11.78
CA PRO A 274 13.69 10.71 11.97
C PRO A 274 14.44 11.32 13.17
N THR A 275 15.08 10.48 13.97
CA THR A 275 15.88 10.86 15.14
C THR A 275 17.22 10.13 15.14
N GLY A 276 18.20 10.60 15.92
CA GLY A 276 19.48 9.89 16.11
C GLY A 276 19.42 8.77 17.14
N GLU A 277 18.36 8.69 17.94
CA GLU A 277 18.19 7.71 19.01
C GLU A 277 17.47 6.46 18.49
N ALA A 278 18.02 5.29 18.80
CA ALA A 278 17.45 3.99 18.48
C ALA A 278 16.40 3.56 19.52
N ARG A 279 15.34 2.87 19.09
CA ARG A 279 14.27 2.39 19.96
C ARG A 279 13.94 0.93 19.64
N GLY A 280 14.15 0.04 20.61
CA GLY A 280 13.80 -1.37 20.45
C GLY A 280 14.62 -2.04 19.35
N ASP A 281 15.94 -2.08 19.53
CA ASP A 281 16.88 -2.74 18.61
C ASP A 281 16.65 -4.25 18.66
N LYS A 282 15.81 -4.73 17.74
CA LYS A 282 15.66 -6.14 17.43
C LYS A 282 16.36 -6.41 16.11
N GLU A 283 17.16 -7.47 16.09
CA GLU A 283 17.68 -8.01 14.85
C GLU A 283 16.58 -8.85 14.21
N PHE A 284 16.31 -8.61 12.93
CA PHE A 284 15.34 -9.35 12.15
C PHE A 284 16.09 -10.24 11.16
N ASP A 285 15.68 -11.50 11.10
CA ASP A 285 16.23 -12.54 10.22
C ASP A 285 15.56 -12.55 8.83
N GLU A 286 14.60 -11.66 8.57
CA GLU A 286 13.93 -11.59 7.28
C GLU A 286 14.83 -10.98 6.19
N ASP A 287 14.95 -11.69 5.06
CA ASP A 287 15.72 -11.29 3.88
C ASP A 287 15.54 -9.80 3.50
N ASP A 288 16.66 -9.08 3.41
CA ASP A 288 16.74 -7.75 2.82
C ASP A 288 17.03 -7.86 1.31
N VAL A 289 16.14 -7.31 0.49
CA VAL A 289 16.17 -7.48 -0.98
C VAL A 289 16.49 -6.15 -1.65
N GLU A 290 17.53 -6.12 -2.47
CA GLU A 290 17.96 -4.90 -3.20
C GLU A 290 17.41 -4.81 -4.62
N VAL A 291 17.30 -5.95 -5.30
CA VAL A 291 16.86 -6.06 -6.70
C VAL A 291 15.79 -7.14 -6.79
N TRP A 292 14.65 -6.79 -7.38
CA TRP A 292 13.57 -7.71 -7.64
C TRP A 292 13.92 -8.63 -8.81
N ARG A 293 13.73 -9.94 -8.62
CA ARG A 293 13.99 -10.97 -9.66
C ARG A 293 12.80 -11.90 -9.88
N GLY A 294 11.61 -11.51 -9.42
CA GLY A 294 10.42 -12.36 -9.34
C GLY A 294 10.31 -13.09 -7.99
N HIS A 295 9.15 -13.69 -7.74
CA HIS A 295 8.85 -14.38 -6.48
C HIS A 295 9.79 -15.58 -6.27
N ARG A 296 10.49 -15.60 -5.13
CA ARG A 296 11.45 -16.66 -4.76
C ARG A 296 10.81 -17.99 -4.31
N GLU A 297 9.50 -18.04 -4.07
CA GLU A 297 8.84 -19.19 -3.40
C GLU A 297 7.82 -19.95 -4.27
N VAL A 298 7.83 -19.77 -5.60
CA VAL A 298 6.79 -20.39 -6.45
C VAL A 298 7.12 -21.83 -6.87
N LEU A 299 8.36 -22.29 -6.70
CA LEU A 299 8.83 -23.56 -7.31
C LEU A 299 9.29 -24.64 -6.32
N ASP A 300 9.53 -24.31 -5.05
CA ASP A 300 9.92 -25.33 -4.07
C ASP A 300 8.67 -25.79 -3.31
N PRO A 301 8.30 -27.08 -3.37
CA PRO A 301 7.28 -27.60 -2.49
C PRO A 301 7.78 -27.41 -1.06
N VAL A 302 7.04 -26.66 -0.26
CA VAL A 302 7.23 -26.63 1.19
C VAL A 302 7.03 -28.07 1.66
N SER A 303 8.12 -28.77 1.97
CA SER A 303 8.06 -29.99 2.75
C SER A 303 7.64 -29.59 4.15
N ASP A 304 6.58 -30.19 4.67
CA ASP A 304 6.05 -30.02 6.04
C ASP A 304 7.04 -30.51 7.13
N GLU A 305 8.36 -30.54 6.87
CA GLU A 305 9.37 -31.16 7.74
C GLU A 305 10.12 -30.19 8.66
N ASP A 306 9.91 -28.87 8.53
CA ASP A 306 10.61 -27.86 9.36
C ASP A 306 9.73 -27.19 10.43
N GLU A 307 8.61 -27.81 10.82
CA GLU A 307 7.84 -27.38 12.00
C GLU A 307 8.40 -28.03 13.28
N GLU A 308 9.38 -27.37 13.93
CA GLU A 308 9.68 -27.68 15.33
C GLU A 308 8.50 -27.25 16.22
N ASP A 309 7.82 -28.27 16.74
CA ASP A 309 6.63 -28.24 17.57
C ASP A 309 6.90 -27.57 18.93
N VAL A 310 6.43 -26.34 19.13
CA VAL A 310 6.43 -25.68 20.46
C VAL A 310 5.05 -25.87 21.10
N PRO A 311 4.94 -26.59 22.24
CA PRO A 311 3.64 -26.97 22.78
C PRO A 311 2.92 -25.76 23.40
N THR A 312 1.72 -25.48 22.89
CA THR A 312 0.81 -24.43 23.41
C THR A 312 -0.26 -25.07 24.31
N PRO A 313 -0.61 -24.49 25.49
CA PRO A 313 -1.67 -25.03 26.34
C PRO A 313 -3.08 -24.81 25.75
N PRO A 314 -4.06 -25.70 26.05
CA PRO A 314 -5.33 -25.72 25.34
C PRO A 314 -6.27 -24.59 25.77
N ALA A 315 -6.70 -23.77 24.81
CA ALA A 315 -7.80 -22.80 24.98
C ALA A 315 -9.16 -23.46 24.67
N PRO A 316 -10.27 -22.99 25.26
CA PRO A 316 -11.60 -23.56 25.06
C PRO A 316 -12.08 -23.39 23.61
N ARG A 317 -12.61 -24.48 23.06
CA ARG A 317 -12.93 -24.68 21.63
C ARG A 317 -14.25 -24.01 21.26
N ALA A 318 -14.18 -22.89 20.53
CA ALA A 318 -15.30 -22.42 19.70
C ALA A 318 -15.52 -23.41 18.54
N PRO A 319 -16.73 -23.52 17.97
CA PRO A 319 -16.99 -24.43 16.85
C PRO A 319 -16.05 -24.10 15.69
N GLU A 320 -15.22 -25.06 15.32
CA GLU A 320 -14.35 -24.95 14.14
C GLU A 320 -15.22 -24.82 12.89
N PRO A 321 -14.92 -23.89 11.97
CA PRO A 321 -15.48 -23.98 10.63
C PRO A 321 -15.07 -25.34 10.03
N ALA A 322 -15.98 -25.97 9.29
CA ALA A 322 -15.73 -27.25 8.65
C ALA A 322 -14.40 -27.21 7.86
N PRO A 323 -13.61 -28.30 7.87
CA PRO A 323 -12.34 -28.32 7.18
C PRO A 323 -12.57 -28.21 5.66
N THR A 324 -12.42 -27.01 5.11
CA THR A 324 -12.36 -26.79 3.66
C THR A 324 -11.10 -27.46 3.13
N ARG A 325 -11.27 -28.54 2.34
CA ARG A 325 -10.16 -29.14 1.59
C ARG A 325 -9.77 -28.20 0.47
N SER A 326 -8.71 -27.42 0.67
CA SER A 326 -8.16 -26.56 -0.38
C SER A 326 -6.93 -27.22 -1.00
N ALA A 327 -6.96 -27.49 -2.30
CA ALA A 327 -5.83 -28.03 -3.04
C ALA A 327 -5.39 -27.04 -4.12
N SER A 328 -4.10 -26.69 -4.15
CA SER A 328 -3.47 -25.94 -5.23
C SER A 328 -3.13 -26.88 -6.39
N VAL A 329 -3.39 -26.41 -7.61
CA VAL A 329 -3.03 -27.11 -8.85
C VAL A 329 -1.93 -26.29 -9.53
N THR A 330 -0.82 -26.95 -9.85
CA THR A 330 0.28 -26.41 -10.66
C THR A 330 0.54 -27.35 -11.84
N THR A 331 0.92 -26.80 -12.99
CA THR A 331 1.25 -27.60 -14.18
C THR A 331 2.44 -27.01 -14.92
N ALA A 332 3.27 -27.89 -15.50
CA ALA A 332 4.35 -27.49 -16.41
C ALA A 332 3.87 -27.18 -17.83
N THR A 333 2.61 -27.50 -18.17
CA THR A 333 2.05 -27.30 -19.52
C THR A 333 1.42 -25.93 -19.76
N ALA A 334 1.29 -25.10 -18.72
CA ALA A 334 0.82 -23.72 -18.81
C ALA A 334 1.90 -22.77 -18.33
N ALA A 335 1.91 -21.53 -18.84
CA ALA A 335 2.82 -20.51 -18.33
C ALA A 335 2.67 -20.33 -16.82
N ALA A 336 3.76 -19.94 -16.15
CA ALA A 336 3.72 -19.72 -14.72
C ALA A 336 2.70 -18.60 -14.41
N PRO A 337 1.81 -18.76 -13.42
CA PRO A 337 0.84 -17.73 -13.04
C PRO A 337 1.53 -16.39 -12.73
N VAL A 338 0.85 -15.26 -13.01
CA VAL A 338 1.38 -13.93 -12.66
C VAL A 338 1.20 -13.71 -11.16
N GLY A 339 2.31 -13.51 -10.46
CA GLY A 339 2.32 -13.29 -9.01
C GLY A 339 2.38 -14.59 -8.20
N ALA A 340 2.06 -14.51 -6.90
CA ALA A 340 2.17 -15.61 -5.94
C ALA A 340 1.00 -16.63 -5.96
N TYR A 341 0.24 -16.71 -7.05
CA TYR A 341 -0.97 -17.57 -7.14
C TYR A 341 -0.65 -18.93 -7.79
N PRO A 342 -1.30 -20.05 -7.41
CA PRO A 342 -1.23 -21.30 -8.18
C PRO A 342 -1.99 -21.17 -9.50
N HIS A 343 -1.82 -22.08 -10.47
CA HIS A 343 -2.62 -22.06 -11.72
C HIS A 343 -4.11 -22.14 -11.42
N ALA A 344 -4.48 -22.99 -10.47
CA ALA A 344 -5.83 -23.05 -9.95
C ALA A 344 -5.84 -23.42 -8.47
N ARG A 345 -6.91 -23.07 -7.77
CA ARG A 345 -7.19 -23.52 -6.42
C ARG A 345 -8.60 -24.08 -6.37
N ARG A 346 -8.73 -25.34 -5.93
CA ARG A 346 -10.04 -25.92 -5.64
C ARG A 346 -10.41 -25.66 -4.18
N VAL A 347 -11.60 -25.15 -3.95
CA VAL A 347 -12.21 -25.03 -2.62
C VAL A 347 -13.57 -25.69 -2.73
N ASP A 348 -13.69 -26.88 -2.14
CA ASP A 348 -14.86 -27.75 -2.24
C ASP A 348 -15.25 -28.00 -3.71
N ASP A 349 -16.43 -27.54 -4.12
CA ASP A 349 -16.95 -27.72 -5.48
C ASP A 349 -16.60 -26.58 -6.43
N LEU A 350 -15.91 -25.55 -5.95
CA LEU A 350 -15.51 -24.40 -6.75
C LEU A 350 -14.03 -24.47 -7.14
N LEU A 351 -13.76 -24.25 -8.43
CA LEU A 351 -12.41 -24.13 -8.97
C LEU A 351 -12.13 -22.68 -9.33
N TYR A 352 -11.16 -22.08 -8.63
CA TYR A 352 -10.67 -20.74 -8.90
C TYR A 352 -9.47 -20.82 -9.83
N LEU A 353 -9.52 -20.13 -10.96
CA LEU A 353 -8.48 -20.14 -11.98
C LEU A 353 -7.72 -18.82 -11.93
N SER A 354 -6.39 -18.88 -11.90
CA SER A 354 -5.55 -17.69 -11.96
C SER A 354 -5.44 -17.19 -13.39
N GLY A 355 -5.40 -15.86 -13.56
CA GLY A 355 -5.14 -15.25 -14.86
C GLY A 355 -3.72 -15.52 -15.32
N VAL A 356 -3.54 -16.40 -16.29
CA VAL A 356 -2.22 -16.72 -16.85
C VAL A 356 -1.87 -15.81 -18.04
N GLY A 357 -2.88 -15.24 -18.69
CA GLY A 357 -2.73 -14.48 -19.94
C GLY A 357 -2.36 -15.39 -21.12
N PRO A 358 -2.08 -14.82 -22.31
CA PRO A 358 -1.77 -15.60 -23.52
C PRO A 358 -0.32 -16.12 -23.57
N ARG A 359 0.41 -16.12 -22.46
CA ARG A 359 1.85 -16.46 -22.42
C ARG A 359 2.11 -17.93 -22.75
N GLN A 360 3.22 -18.20 -23.42
CA GLN A 360 3.70 -19.55 -23.68
C GLN A 360 4.45 -20.14 -22.48
N PRO A 361 4.24 -21.43 -22.13
CA PRO A 361 4.99 -22.11 -21.09
C PRO A 361 6.49 -22.13 -21.42
N GLY A 362 7.32 -21.95 -20.39
CA GLY A 362 8.79 -21.97 -20.47
C GLY A 362 9.44 -20.69 -20.99
N THR A 363 8.84 -20.00 -21.97
CA THR A 363 9.40 -18.76 -22.54
C THR A 363 8.75 -17.49 -22.02
N ASP A 364 7.55 -17.58 -21.46
CA ASP A 364 6.69 -16.46 -21.07
C ASP A 364 6.37 -15.47 -22.21
N ALA A 365 6.64 -15.85 -23.46
CA ALA A 365 6.39 -15.03 -24.63
C ALA A 365 4.88 -14.90 -24.90
N ILE A 366 4.45 -13.71 -25.32
CA ILE A 366 3.05 -13.45 -25.73
C ILE A 366 2.96 -13.62 -27.26
N PRO A 367 2.15 -14.57 -27.76
CA PRO A 367 1.86 -14.70 -29.19
C PRO A 367 1.34 -13.39 -29.79
N GLY A 368 1.83 -13.04 -30.98
CA GLY A 368 1.57 -11.76 -31.63
C GLY A 368 2.59 -10.65 -31.31
N GLY A 369 3.38 -10.79 -30.25
CA GLY A 369 4.48 -9.88 -29.93
C GLY A 369 4.04 -8.45 -29.58
N PRO A 370 5.00 -7.52 -29.37
CA PRO A 370 4.69 -6.13 -29.09
C PRO A 370 4.15 -5.41 -30.32
N ILE A 371 3.12 -4.56 -30.15
CA ILE A 371 2.54 -3.73 -31.23
C ILE A 371 3.44 -2.56 -31.66
N ARG A 372 4.56 -2.35 -30.96
CA ARG A 372 5.53 -1.28 -31.21
C ARG A 372 6.95 -1.78 -30.98
N ASP A 373 7.90 -1.23 -31.72
CA ASP A 373 9.33 -1.49 -31.51
C ASP A 373 9.90 -0.68 -30.34
N ALA A 374 11.19 -0.88 -30.04
CA ALA A 374 11.89 -0.16 -28.98
C ALA A 374 11.99 1.37 -29.22
N ALA A 375 11.77 1.83 -30.45
CA ALA A 375 11.69 3.25 -30.81
C ALA A 375 10.24 3.79 -30.79
N GLY A 376 9.26 2.95 -30.42
CA GLY A 376 7.85 3.30 -30.35
C GLY A 376 7.12 3.28 -31.69
N ALA A 377 7.76 2.85 -32.79
CA ALA A 377 7.12 2.76 -34.09
C ALA A 377 6.17 1.54 -34.14
N PRO A 378 4.98 1.65 -34.75
CA PRO A 378 4.04 0.54 -34.86
C PRO A 378 4.66 -0.64 -35.61
N LEU A 379 4.55 -1.84 -35.05
CA LEU A 379 4.92 -3.08 -35.70
C LEU A 379 3.69 -3.71 -36.36
N PRO A 380 3.87 -4.47 -37.46
CA PRO A 380 2.80 -5.30 -38.00
C PRO A 380 2.37 -6.30 -36.93
N TYR A 381 1.16 -6.11 -36.39
CA TYR A 381 0.58 -6.98 -35.38
C TYR A 381 -0.42 -7.91 -36.06
N ASP A 382 -0.14 -9.21 -35.99
CA ASP A 382 -1.03 -10.26 -36.49
C ASP A 382 -1.51 -11.07 -35.29
N VAL A 383 -2.82 -11.04 -35.03
CA VAL A 383 -3.47 -11.97 -34.09
C VAL A 383 -3.55 -13.32 -34.80
N ALA A 384 -2.47 -14.07 -34.73
CA ALA A 384 -2.52 -15.51 -34.95
C ALA A 384 -3.08 -16.15 -33.69
N ALA A 385 -4.40 -16.40 -33.69
CA ALA A 385 -5.13 -17.11 -32.64
C ALA A 385 -4.78 -18.60 -32.59
#